data_AF-A0A0B1S809-F1
#
_entry.id   AF-A0A0B1S809-F1
#
_cell.length_a   1.000
_cell.length_b   1.000
_cell.length_c   1.000
_cell.angle_alpha   90.00
_cell.angle_beta   90.00
_cell.angle_gamma   90.00
#
_symmetry.space_group_name_H-M   'P 1'
#
loop_
_entity.id
_entity.type
_entity.pdbx_description
1 polymer ?
#
loop_
_entity_poly.entity_id
_entity_poly.type
_entity_poly.pdbx_seq_one_letter_code
_entity_poly.pdbx_strand_id
1 'polypeptide(L)'
;LQIWSHIKEDVEQCLKNWDPEQEPDCFVHAYFQQMKTNPSLNYNNLISVCSDLQLAGMETTATTLRWSTLYLAKYQDVQEKMRAEIVSVLGAEGKPTMALKTQLPYTWYVTLIRRY
;
A
#
# COMPACT_ATOMS: atom_id res chain seq x y z
N LEU A 1 -2.50 -21.13 7.13
CA LEU A 1 -3.43 -21.76 6.14
C LEU A 1 -4.69 -20.91 5.87
N GLN A 2 -5.10 -20.01 6.77
CA GLN A 2 -6.26 -19.10 6.62
C GLN A 2 -6.02 -17.88 5.70
N ILE A 3 -4.77 -17.46 5.51
CA ILE A 3 -4.43 -16.34 4.61
C ILE A 3 -4.72 -16.69 3.14
N TRP A 4 -4.40 -17.94 2.75
CA TRP A 4 -4.60 -18.42 1.38
C TRP A 4 -6.08 -18.47 0.97
N SER A 5 -6.98 -18.78 1.90
CA SER A 5 -8.43 -18.75 1.63
C SER A 5 -8.93 -17.33 1.42
N HIS A 6 -8.50 -16.38 2.25
CA HIS A 6 -8.90 -14.98 2.11
C HIS A 6 -8.40 -14.34 0.81
N ILE A 7 -7.13 -14.58 0.45
CA ILE A 7 -6.57 -14.05 -0.80
C ILE A 7 -7.30 -14.63 -2.01
N LYS A 8 -7.66 -15.91 -1.96
CA LYS A 8 -8.44 -16.53 -3.01
C LYS A 8 -9.82 -15.89 -3.14
N GLU A 9 -10.51 -15.68 -2.02
CA GLU A 9 -11.80 -14.97 -1.98
C GLU A 9 -11.68 -13.55 -2.56
N ASP A 10 -10.64 -12.81 -2.20
CA ASP A 10 -10.39 -11.45 -2.69
C ASP A 10 -10.11 -11.44 -4.21
N VAL A 11 -9.30 -12.39 -4.70
CA VAL A 11 -9.03 -12.56 -6.13
C VAL A 11 -10.30 -12.90 -6.92
N GLU A 12 -11.13 -13.80 -6.40
CA GLU A 12 -12.41 -14.14 -7.02
C GLU A 12 -13.36 -12.94 -7.04
N GLN A 13 -13.40 -12.14 -5.96
CA GLN A 13 -14.19 -10.91 -5.92
C GLN A 13 -13.71 -9.86 -6.92
N CYS A 14 -12.40 -9.66 -7.06
CA CYS A 14 -11.84 -8.76 -8.07
C CYS A 14 -12.28 -9.17 -9.47
N LEU A 15 -12.22 -10.47 -9.80
CA LEU A 15 -12.55 -10.97 -11.12
C LEU A 15 -14.06 -10.98 -11.42
N LYS A 16 -14.93 -10.96 -10.41
CA LYS A 16 -16.38 -11.14 -10.60
C LYS A 16 -17.07 -10.02 -11.39
N ASN A 17 -16.61 -8.77 -11.23
CA ASN A 17 -17.23 -7.60 -11.82
C ASN A 17 -16.36 -6.91 -12.88
N TRP A 18 -15.32 -7.59 -13.35
CA TRP A 18 -14.32 -7.03 -14.25
C TRP A 18 -14.41 -7.67 -15.64
N ASP A 19 -14.33 -6.84 -16.68
CA ASP A 19 -14.34 -7.28 -18.08
C ASP A 19 -12.92 -7.67 -18.53
N PRO A 20 -12.66 -8.93 -18.93
CA PRO A 20 -11.33 -9.36 -19.36
C PRO A 20 -10.74 -8.66 -20.58
N GLU A 21 -11.55 -7.92 -21.34
CA GLU A 21 -11.12 -7.20 -22.54
C GLU A 21 -10.82 -5.70 -22.28
N GLN A 22 -11.14 -5.17 -21.09
CA GLN A 22 -10.82 -3.79 -20.72
C GLN A 22 -9.41 -3.64 -20.16
N GLU A 23 -8.95 -2.40 -19.99
CA GLU A 23 -7.66 -2.12 -19.34
C GLU A 23 -7.66 -2.65 -17.89
N PRO A 24 -6.58 -3.32 -17.44
CA PRO A 24 -6.56 -3.92 -16.11
C PRO A 24 -6.47 -2.85 -15.00
N ASP A 25 -7.48 -2.80 -14.14
CA ASP A 25 -7.52 -1.85 -13.02
C ASP A 25 -6.53 -2.17 -11.88
N CYS A 26 -6.09 -3.42 -11.80
CA CYS A 26 -5.19 -3.89 -10.74
C CYS A 26 -4.29 -5.02 -11.21
N PHE A 27 -3.34 -5.41 -10.35
CA PHE A 27 -2.40 -6.49 -10.63
C PHE A 27 -3.10 -7.83 -10.97
N VAL A 28 -4.18 -8.17 -10.26
CA VAL A 28 -4.93 -9.41 -10.48
C VAL A 28 -5.49 -9.47 -11.90
N HIS A 29 -6.08 -8.37 -12.37
CA HIS A 29 -6.59 -8.23 -13.74
C HIS A 29 -5.48 -8.37 -14.77
N ALA A 30 -4.37 -7.65 -14.59
CA ALA A 30 -3.24 -7.69 -15.51
C ALA A 30 -2.63 -9.10 -15.61
N TYR A 31 -2.45 -9.76 -14.47
CA TYR A 31 -1.95 -11.14 -14.43
C TYR A 31 -2.92 -12.11 -15.11
N PHE A 32 -4.23 -11.96 -14.86
CA PHE A 32 -5.25 -12.80 -15.48
C PHE A 32 -5.30 -12.64 -17.01
N GLN A 33 -5.11 -11.43 -17.54
CA GLN A 33 -4.96 -11.24 -19.00
C GLN A 33 -3.70 -11.92 -19.54
N GLN A 34 -2.57 -11.77 -18.86
CA GLN A 34 -1.30 -12.37 -19.29
C GLN A 34 -1.32 -13.90 -19.25
N MET A 35 -2.14 -14.51 -18.39
CA MET A 35 -2.37 -15.97 -18.41
C MET A 35 -2.98 -16.48 -19.72
N LYS A 36 -3.73 -15.63 -20.46
CA LYS A 36 -4.29 -16.01 -21.76
C LYS A 36 -3.21 -16.20 -22.84
N THR A 37 -2.10 -15.47 -22.74
CA THR A 37 -1.04 -15.44 -23.76
C THR A 37 0.24 -16.15 -23.33
N ASN A 38 0.45 -16.34 -22.02
CA ASN A 38 1.64 -16.97 -21.47
C ASN A 38 1.32 -18.28 -20.73
N PRO A 39 1.67 -19.45 -21.30
CA PRO A 39 1.38 -20.76 -20.70
C PRO A 39 2.17 -21.04 -19.41
N SER A 40 3.20 -20.25 -19.10
CA SER A 40 3.95 -20.37 -17.85
C SER A 40 3.23 -19.74 -16.66
N LEU A 41 2.20 -18.92 -16.89
CA LEU A 41 1.40 -18.31 -15.84
C LEU A 41 0.13 -19.11 -15.60
N ASN A 42 -0.14 -19.45 -14.34
CA ASN A 42 -1.37 -20.12 -13.95
C ASN A 42 -1.99 -19.48 -12.71
N TYR A 43 -3.22 -19.89 -12.42
CA TYR A 43 -4.02 -19.37 -11.31
C TYR A 43 -3.37 -19.63 -9.94
N ASN A 44 -2.72 -20.78 -9.74
CA ASN A 44 -2.03 -21.06 -8.48
C ASN A 44 -0.85 -20.09 -8.28
N ASN A 45 -0.10 -19.77 -9.35
CA ASN A 45 0.96 -18.77 -9.28
C ASN A 45 0.42 -17.37 -8.99
N LEU A 46 -0.74 -16.99 -9.53
CA LEU A 46 -1.41 -15.74 -9.18
C LEU A 46 -1.66 -15.66 -7.67
N ILE A 47 -2.26 -16.71 -7.07
CA ILE A 47 -2.53 -16.72 -5.62
C ILE A 47 -1.22 -16.67 -4.82
N SER A 48 -0.18 -17.42 -5.24
CA SER A 48 1.13 -17.38 -4.58
C SER A 48 1.75 -15.98 -4.61
N VAL A 49 1.78 -15.32 -5.77
CA VAL A 49 2.37 -13.99 -5.90
C VAL A 49 1.58 -12.95 -5.09
N CYS A 50 0.25 -13.00 -5.10
CA CYS A 50 -0.57 -12.13 -4.25
C CYS A 50 -0.28 -12.36 -2.75
N SER A 51 -0.11 -13.62 -2.35
CA SER A 51 0.24 -14.00 -0.97
C SER A 51 1.61 -13.47 -0.56
N ASP A 52 2.62 -13.65 -1.41
CA ASP A 52 3.97 -13.18 -1.16
C ASP A 52 4.01 -11.65 -1.06
N LEU A 53 3.34 -10.95 -1.99
CA LEU A 53 3.25 -9.49 -1.99
C LEU A 53 2.60 -8.97 -0.71
N GLN A 54 1.48 -9.56 -0.30
CA GLN A 54 0.76 -9.14 0.90
C GLN A 54 1.57 -9.41 2.17
N LEU A 55 2.18 -10.59 2.30
CA LEU A 55 3.00 -10.93 3.47
C LEU A 55 4.22 -10.00 3.58
N ALA A 56 4.96 -9.83 2.48
CA ALA A 56 6.13 -8.95 2.44
C ALA A 56 5.77 -7.49 2.77
N GLY A 57 4.63 -7.00 2.25
CA GLY A 57 4.15 -5.64 2.50
C GLY A 57 3.60 -5.45 3.92
N MET A 58 2.89 -6.43 4.47
CA MET A 58 2.20 -6.33 5.76
C MET A 58 3.19 -6.18 6.91
N GLU A 59 4.16 -7.10 7.03
CA GLU A 59 5.09 -7.10 8.17
C GLU A 59 5.98 -5.85 8.17
N THR A 60 6.50 -5.48 7.01
CA THR A 60 7.41 -4.33 6.85
C THR A 60 6.69 -3.01 7.10
N THR A 61 5.48 -2.83 6.55
CA THR A 61 4.69 -1.61 6.73
C THR A 61 4.19 -1.49 8.17
N ALA A 62 3.67 -2.57 8.77
CA ALA A 62 3.20 -2.56 10.15
C ALA A 62 4.34 -2.25 11.12
N THR A 63 5.52 -2.84 10.91
CA THR A 63 6.70 -2.54 11.72
C THR A 63 7.12 -1.09 11.55
N THR A 64 7.17 -0.58 10.32
CA THR A 64 7.52 0.83 10.05
C THR A 64 6.58 1.77 10.79
N LEU A 65 5.26 1.59 10.63
CA LEU A 65 4.24 2.41 11.30
C LEU A 65 4.34 2.34 12.82
N ARG A 66 4.53 1.14 13.38
CA ARG A 66 4.67 0.96 14.83
C ARG A 66 5.80 1.81 15.40
N TRP A 67 6.95 1.80 14.74
CA TRP A 67 8.10 2.57 15.19
C TRP A 67 7.98 4.06 14.89
N SER A 68 7.39 4.44 13.76
CA SER A 68 7.06 5.84 13.46
C SER A 68 6.14 6.43 14.53
N THR A 69 5.07 5.74 14.91
CA THR A 69 4.15 6.17 15.97
C THR A 69 4.85 6.27 17.32
N LEU A 70 5.70 5.28 17.67
CA LEU A 70 6.48 5.31 18.92
C LEU A 70 7.44 6.51 18.95
N TYR A 71 8.09 6.81 17.82
CA TYR A 71 9.00 7.94 17.70
C TYR A 71 8.25 9.27 17.88
N LEU A 72 7.11 9.45 17.19
CA LEU A 72 6.27 10.65 17.35
C LEU A 72 5.75 10.80 18.79
N ALA A 73 5.33 9.69 19.41
CA ALA A 73 4.90 9.69 20.81
C ALA A 73 6.02 10.13 21.79
N LYS A 74 7.27 9.76 21.51
CA LYS A 74 8.43 10.14 22.33
C LYS A 74 8.90 11.58 22.07
N TYR A 75 8.85 12.04 20.83
CA TYR A 75 9.36 13.36 20.40
C TYR A 75 8.19 14.28 20.00
N GLN A 76 7.49 14.78 21.02
CA GLN A 76 6.29 15.61 20.84
C GLN A 76 6.57 16.92 20.07
N ASP A 77 7.77 17.48 20.19
CA ASP A 77 8.20 18.65 19.42
C ASP A 77 8.29 18.35 17.91
N VAL A 78 8.74 17.15 17.55
CA VAL A 78 8.76 16.68 16.15
C VAL A 78 7.34 16.45 15.66
N GLN A 79 6.49 15.81 16.46
CA GLN A 79 5.09 15.56 16.13
C GLN A 79 4.32 16.87 15.90
N GLU A 80 4.52 17.88 16.75
CA GLU A 80 3.83 19.18 16.62
C GLU A 80 4.28 19.93 15.36
N LYS A 81 5.58 19.94 15.05
CA LYS A 81 6.10 20.53 13.80
C LYS A 81 5.54 19.84 12.56
N MET A 82 5.49 18.51 12.57
CA MET A 82 4.89 17.73 11.48
C MET A 82 3.40 18.05 11.33
N ARG A 83 2.66 18.10 12.43
CA ARG A 83 1.23 18.44 12.42
C ARG A 83 1.01 19.86 11.89
N ALA A 84 1.81 20.83 12.31
CA ALA A 84 1.71 22.21 11.84
C ALA A 84 1.96 22.32 10.32
N GLU A 85 2.93 21.59 9.78
CA GLU A 85 3.16 21.51 8.33
C GLU A 85 1.97 20.85 7.59
N ILE A 86 1.46 19.74 8.11
CA ILE A 86 0.31 19.07 7.49
C ILE A 86 -0.91 19.99 7.49
N VAL A 87 -1.23 20.62 8.62
CA VAL A 87 -2.39 21.51 8.75
C VAL A 87 -2.23 22.77 7.88
N SER A 88 -1.00 23.29 7.69
CA SER A 88 -0.80 24.46 6.84
C SER A 88 -1.00 24.17 5.35
N VAL A 89 -0.66 22.96 4.89
CA VAL A 89 -0.79 22.56 3.48
C VAL A 89 -2.17 21.98 3.18
N LEU A 90 -2.72 21.14 4.05
CA LEU A 90 -3.98 20.44 3.82
C LEU A 90 -5.19 21.19 4.40
N GLY A 91 -5.00 22.03 5.41
CA GLY A 91 -6.09 22.51 6.25
C GLY A 91 -6.60 21.43 7.21
N ALA A 92 -7.57 21.78 8.06
CA ALA A 92 -8.06 20.87 9.11
C ALA A 92 -8.79 19.62 8.57
N GLU A 93 -9.45 19.73 7.42
CA GLU A 93 -10.26 18.68 6.80
C GLU A 93 -9.67 18.17 5.47
N GLY A 94 -8.47 18.60 5.12
CA GLY A 94 -7.84 18.22 3.86
C GLY A 94 -7.43 16.76 3.83
N LYS A 95 -7.61 16.11 2.67
CA LYS A 95 -7.18 14.73 2.46
C LYS A 95 -5.78 14.71 1.84
N PRO A 96 -4.87 13.87 2.34
CA PRO A 96 -3.55 13.72 1.74
C PRO A 96 -3.66 13.15 0.33
N THR A 97 -2.92 13.74 -0.60
CA THR A 97 -2.79 13.26 -1.99
C THR A 97 -1.32 13.21 -2.37
N MET A 98 -0.95 12.40 -3.36
CA MET A 98 0.45 12.32 -3.81
C MET A 98 0.97 13.63 -4.41
N ALA A 99 0.10 14.47 -4.96
CA ALA A 99 0.48 15.78 -5.48
C ALA A 99 0.96 16.75 -4.38
N LEU A 100 0.45 16.59 -3.16
CA LEU A 100 0.84 17.41 -2.01
C LEU A 100 2.16 16.96 -1.37
N LYS A 101 2.71 15.81 -1.78
CA LYS A 101 3.93 15.24 -1.19
C LYS A 101 5.12 16.20 -1.25
N THR A 102 5.27 16.94 -2.35
CA THR A 102 6.38 17.91 -2.51
C THR A 102 6.23 19.14 -1.61
N GLN A 103 5.04 19.40 -1.09
CA GLN A 103 4.72 20.51 -0.20
C GLN A 103 4.87 20.14 1.28
N LEU A 104 5.19 18.88 1.59
CA LEU A 104 5.37 18.36 2.95
C LEU A 104 6.82 17.89 3.21
N PRO A 105 7.84 18.77 3.05
CA PRO A 105 9.24 18.38 3.14
C PRO A 105 9.65 17.85 4.53
N TYR A 106 9.11 18.42 5.63
CA TYR A 106 9.43 17.99 6.98
C TYR A 106 8.78 16.64 7.31
N THR A 107 7.51 16.46 6.94
CA THR A 107 6.79 15.18 7.08
C THR A 107 7.52 14.08 6.29
N TRP A 108 7.98 14.39 5.09
CA TRP A 108 8.77 13.45 4.28
C TRP A 108 10.11 13.12 4.94
N TYR A 109 10.83 14.11 5.46
CA TYR A 109 12.09 13.87 6.17
C TYR A 109 11.90 12.96 7.38
N VAL A 110 10.93 13.24 8.25
CA VAL A 110 10.70 12.46 9.48
C VAL A 110 10.31 11.00 9.18
N THR A 111 9.53 10.77 8.13
CA THR A 111 9.19 9.40 7.71
C THR A 111 10.40 8.62 7.18
N LEU A 112 11.43 9.31 6.69
CA LEU A 112 12.68 8.71 6.21
C LEU A 112 13.76 8.49 7.27
N ILE A 113 13.64 9.06 8.49
CA ILE A 113 14.67 8.99 9.54
C ILE A 113 15.05 7.55 9.92
N ARG A 114 14.20 6.56 9.63
CA ARG A 114 14.50 5.16 9.91
C ARG A 114 15.30 4.40 8.84
N ARG A 115 15.58 5.03 7.70
CA ARG A 115 16.40 4.43 6.63
C ARG A 115 17.91 4.64 6.84
N TYR A 116 18.32 5.36 7.87
CA TYR A 116 19.71 5.56 8.29
C TYR A 116 19.86 5.20 9.77
#